data_AF-A0A9E6V529-F1
#
_entry.id   AF-A0A9E6V529-F1
#
_cell.length_a   1.000
_cell.length_b   1.000
_cell.length_c   1.000
_cell.angle_alpha   90.00
_cell.angle_beta   90.00
_cell.angle_gamma   90.00
#
_symmetry.space_group_name_H-M   'P 1'
#
loop_
_entity.id
_entity.type
_entity.pdbx_description
1 polymer ?
#
loop_
_entity_poly.entity_id
_entity_poly.type
_entity_poly.pdbx_seq_one_letter_code
_entity_poly.pdbx_strand_id
1 'polypeptide(L)'
;MIHISKNIARREFLKRGSAMTAFAGSSFAANLAMVGDASAQVAGDYKALVCIFLDGGNDQSNTVVPRSGTPYATYAAARQSLALSQASLLAITPQATTQGSYSGPVLGLHPQLTGLRDLFAAQKCAVLANVATLVGPITKAQYQNQTVNVPLQLFSHSDQANSWQTGFPDSPSNTGWLGRAGDLMLARNGSSPVSICMSLAGSNVIQSGNNVIQYQLTTDGSVQISSTSNLLNRSANAALMSQVLRQRSAHMLENEYALIAKRSIDADVAVRDALANSVNPSTVFPANNSLAAQLKMVARLIAARSRLQHGRQIFF
;
A
#
# COMPACT_ATOMS: atom_id res chain seq x y z
N MET A 1 32.15 6.44 -10.47
CA MET A 1 31.53 7.72 -10.89
C MET A 1 30.47 7.40 -11.94
N ILE A 2 29.27 7.03 -11.51
CA ILE A 2 28.21 6.50 -12.40
C ILE A 2 27.36 7.68 -12.87
N HIS A 3 27.46 7.99 -14.16
CA HIS A 3 26.61 8.95 -14.84
C HIS A 3 25.16 8.43 -14.90
N ILE A 4 24.26 9.07 -14.16
CA ILE A 4 22.81 8.92 -14.37
C ILE A 4 22.44 9.81 -15.57
N SER A 5 22.25 9.20 -16.73
CA SER A 5 21.80 9.89 -17.95
C SER A 5 20.35 10.37 -17.77
N LYS A 6 20.16 11.68 -17.99
CA LYS A 6 18.90 12.41 -17.76
C LYS A 6 17.88 12.37 -18.90
N ASN A 7 18.04 11.53 -19.93
CA ASN A 7 17.06 11.42 -21.01
C ASN A 7 17.06 10.01 -21.63
N ILE A 8 16.07 9.19 -21.27
CA ILE A 8 15.84 7.90 -21.94
C ILE A 8 14.99 8.17 -23.19
N ALA A 9 15.59 8.09 -24.37
CA ALA A 9 14.86 8.17 -25.62
C ALA A 9 13.96 6.94 -25.80
N ARG A 10 12.73 7.14 -26.31
CA ARG A 10 11.70 6.10 -26.60
C ARG A 10 12.24 4.81 -27.24
N ARG A 11 13.28 4.91 -28.08
CA ARG A 11 13.90 3.76 -28.76
C ARG A 11 14.72 2.87 -27.82
N GLU A 12 15.35 3.45 -26.81
CA GLU A 12 16.14 2.71 -25.82
C GLU A 12 15.25 2.08 -24.74
N PHE A 13 14.08 2.69 -24.49
CA PHE A 13 12.99 2.09 -23.71
C PHE A 13 12.44 0.83 -24.38
N LEU A 14 12.13 0.87 -25.68
CA LEU A 14 11.64 -0.30 -26.41
C LEU A 14 12.68 -1.43 -26.46
N LYS A 15 13.97 -1.11 -26.61
CA LYS A 15 15.05 -2.11 -26.57
C LYS A 15 15.24 -2.75 -25.19
N ARG A 16 15.07 -1.98 -24.11
CA ARG A 16 15.14 -2.52 -22.74
C ARG A 16 13.89 -3.29 -22.36
N GLY A 17 12.72 -2.87 -22.85
CA GLY A 17 11.46 -3.59 -22.68
C GLY A 17 11.45 -4.93 -23.41
N SER A 18 11.95 -5.00 -24.64
CA SER A 18 12.02 -6.25 -25.41
C SER A 18 13.08 -7.24 -24.88
N ALA A 19 14.21 -6.73 -24.36
CA ALA A 19 15.23 -7.57 -23.72
C ALA A 19 14.77 -8.18 -22.38
N MET A 20 13.78 -7.58 -21.70
CA MET A 20 13.23 -8.07 -20.44
C MET A 20 12.04 -9.02 -20.62
N THR A 21 11.36 -9.02 -21.77
CA THR A 21 10.35 -10.04 -22.14
C THR A 21 10.95 -11.42 -22.45
N ALA A 22 12.26 -11.54 -22.60
CA ALA A 22 12.94 -12.82 -22.81
C ALA A 22 13.24 -13.57 -21.49
N PHE A 23 13.02 -12.94 -20.32
CA PHE A 23 13.09 -13.59 -19.02
C PHE A 23 11.70 -13.60 -18.38
N ALA A 24 10.98 -14.71 -18.56
CA ALA A 24 9.75 -14.97 -17.81
C ALA A 24 10.07 -15.02 -16.30
N GLY A 25 9.82 -13.93 -15.56
CA GLY A 25 10.01 -13.95 -14.10
C GLY A 25 9.99 -12.63 -13.32
N SER A 26 9.96 -11.44 -13.92
CA SER A 26 10.09 -10.16 -13.21
C SER A 26 8.76 -9.39 -12.98
N SER A 27 7.67 -10.11 -12.66
CA SER A 27 6.31 -9.58 -12.79
C SER A 27 5.78 -8.68 -11.64
N PHE A 28 6.61 -8.23 -10.69
CA PHE A 28 6.16 -7.19 -9.73
C PHE A 28 6.84 -5.84 -10.00
N ALA A 29 8.17 -5.81 -10.06
CA ALA A 29 8.92 -4.60 -10.36
C ALA A 29 8.64 -4.06 -11.78
N ALA A 30 8.44 -4.94 -12.78
CA ALA A 30 8.10 -4.52 -14.14
C ALA A 30 6.69 -3.91 -14.21
N ASN A 31 5.70 -4.49 -13.54
CA ASN A 31 4.36 -3.90 -13.44
C ASN A 31 4.37 -2.57 -12.67
N LEU A 32 5.21 -2.44 -11.63
CA LEU A 32 5.39 -1.18 -10.89
C LEU A 32 6.14 -0.12 -11.72
N ALA A 33 7.10 -0.54 -12.55
CA ALA A 33 7.80 0.33 -13.49
C ALA A 33 6.86 0.84 -14.59
N MET A 34 5.91 0.02 -15.06
CA MET A 34 4.84 0.45 -15.97
C MET A 34 3.85 1.44 -15.32
N VAL A 35 3.68 1.41 -13.99
CA VAL A 35 2.95 2.47 -13.24
C VAL A 35 3.78 3.77 -13.19
N GLY A 36 5.11 3.68 -13.27
CA GLY A 36 6.03 4.82 -13.38
C GLY A 36 5.93 5.63 -14.68
N ASP A 37 5.38 5.03 -15.75
CA ASP A 37 5.15 5.70 -17.04
C ASP A 37 3.95 6.68 -17.04
N ALA A 38 3.26 6.82 -15.91
CA ALA A 38 2.28 7.91 -15.70
C ALA A 38 2.93 9.29 -15.43
N SER A 39 4.24 9.43 -15.63
CA SER A 39 5.00 10.68 -15.37
C SER A 39 4.73 11.81 -16.38
N ALA A 40 3.96 11.57 -17.44
CA ALA A 40 3.61 12.59 -18.45
C ALA A 40 2.17 13.12 -18.38
N GLN A 41 1.40 12.84 -17.32
CA GLN A 41 0.00 13.29 -17.23
C GLN A 41 -0.15 14.63 -16.48
N VAL A 42 -0.70 15.60 -17.21
CA VAL A 42 -1.08 16.97 -16.83
C VAL A 42 -1.73 17.05 -15.44
N ALA A 43 -1.46 18.13 -14.72
CA ALA A 43 -2.06 18.49 -13.43
C ALA A 43 -3.59 18.47 -13.50
N GLY A 44 -4.21 17.37 -13.05
CA GLY A 44 -5.66 17.15 -13.06
C GLY A 44 -6.07 15.72 -12.72
N ASP A 45 -5.24 14.71 -13.00
CA ASP A 45 -5.53 13.32 -12.65
C ASP A 45 -5.08 13.03 -11.21
N TYR A 46 -6.01 12.99 -10.26
CA TYR A 46 -5.76 12.52 -8.89
C TYR A 46 -5.84 10.99 -8.81
N LYS A 47 -4.92 10.36 -8.08
CA LYS A 47 -4.96 8.92 -7.75
C LYS A 47 -4.65 8.68 -6.28
N ALA A 48 -5.37 7.74 -5.69
CA ALA A 48 -5.07 7.20 -4.37
C ALA A 48 -4.86 5.69 -4.47
N LEU A 49 -3.90 5.18 -3.70
CA LEU A 49 -3.75 3.76 -3.41
C LEU A 49 -4.14 3.52 -1.97
N VAL A 50 -5.00 2.53 -1.72
CA VAL A 50 -5.36 2.09 -0.37
C VAL A 50 -4.92 0.64 -0.23
N CYS A 51 -3.94 0.39 0.64
CA CYS A 51 -3.45 -0.93 0.96
C CYS A 51 -4.22 -1.45 2.17
N ILE A 52 -4.96 -2.55 2.01
CA ILE A 52 -5.57 -3.26 3.14
C ILE A 52 -4.72 -4.49 3.40
N PHE A 53 -4.00 -4.49 4.52
CA PHE A 53 -3.17 -5.62 4.94
C PHE A 53 -3.81 -6.31 6.15
N LEU A 54 -4.17 -7.58 6.00
CA LEU A 54 -4.95 -8.32 7.00
C LEU A 54 -4.08 -9.06 8.04
N ASP A 55 -2.76 -8.93 7.97
CA ASP A 55 -1.79 -9.51 8.93
C ASP A 55 -2.07 -10.98 9.30
N GLY A 56 -2.30 -11.81 8.29
CA GLY A 56 -2.63 -13.24 8.46
C GLY A 56 -4.11 -13.55 8.68
N GLY A 57 -4.97 -12.54 8.85
CA GLY A 57 -6.43 -12.68 9.01
C GLY A 57 -7.20 -13.10 7.76
N ASN A 58 -6.51 -13.43 6.65
CA ASN A 58 -7.13 -13.90 5.43
C ASN A 58 -6.94 -15.41 5.23
N ASP A 59 -8.02 -16.17 5.32
CA ASP A 59 -8.05 -17.54 4.83
C ASP A 59 -8.16 -17.53 3.30
N GLN A 60 -7.01 -17.41 2.63
CA GLN A 60 -6.95 -17.32 1.18
C GLN A 60 -7.60 -18.53 0.48
N SER A 61 -7.53 -19.71 1.10
CA SER A 61 -8.10 -20.94 0.55
C SER A 61 -9.63 -20.91 0.53
N ASN A 62 -10.27 -20.10 1.39
CA ASN A 62 -11.71 -19.88 1.36
C ASN A 62 -12.10 -18.54 0.72
N THR A 63 -11.15 -17.72 0.28
CA THR A 63 -11.42 -16.44 -0.41
C THR A 63 -11.68 -16.66 -1.90
N VAL A 64 -10.75 -17.36 -2.58
CA VAL A 64 -10.84 -17.71 -4.00
C VAL A 64 -10.70 -19.22 -4.12
N VAL A 65 -11.75 -19.89 -4.59
CA VAL A 65 -11.90 -21.35 -4.52
C VAL A 65 -12.15 -21.91 -5.92
N PRO A 66 -11.51 -23.03 -6.32
CA PRO A 66 -11.94 -23.76 -7.50
C PRO A 66 -13.40 -24.20 -7.34
N ARG A 67 -14.25 -23.97 -8.35
CA ARG A 67 -15.70 -24.16 -8.25
C ARG A 67 -16.19 -25.49 -8.82
N SER A 68 -15.39 -26.22 -9.57
CA SER A 68 -15.86 -27.42 -10.27
C SER A 68 -14.78 -28.47 -10.50
N GLY A 69 -15.23 -29.70 -10.76
CA GLY A 69 -14.40 -30.82 -11.19
C GLY A 69 -13.38 -31.27 -10.15
N THR A 70 -12.31 -31.91 -10.63
CA THR A 70 -11.21 -32.39 -9.80
C THR A 70 -10.58 -31.30 -8.91
N PRO A 71 -10.37 -30.05 -9.38
CA PRO A 71 -9.82 -28.98 -8.54
C PRO A 71 -10.65 -28.69 -7.28
N TYR A 72 -11.99 -28.66 -7.38
CA TYR A 72 -12.85 -28.48 -6.20
C TYR A 72 -12.78 -29.71 -5.28
N ALA A 73 -12.78 -30.93 -5.84
CA ALA A 73 -12.66 -32.16 -5.05
C ALA A 73 -11.34 -32.20 -4.25
N THR A 74 -10.22 -31.80 -4.86
CA THR A 74 -8.93 -31.68 -4.17
C THR A 74 -8.96 -30.64 -3.06
N TYR A 75 -9.56 -29.47 -3.32
CA TYR A 75 -9.78 -28.45 -2.29
C TYR A 75 -10.61 -28.98 -1.13
N ALA A 76 -11.75 -29.62 -1.41
CA ALA A 76 -12.65 -30.14 -0.38
C ALA A 76 -11.99 -31.24 0.46
N ALA A 77 -11.23 -32.14 -0.17
CA ALA A 77 -10.47 -33.18 0.53
C ALA A 77 -9.39 -32.59 1.45
N ALA A 78 -8.68 -31.54 1.00
CA ALA A 78 -7.64 -30.88 1.79
C ALA A 78 -8.22 -30.05 2.95
N ARG A 79 -9.41 -29.47 2.78
CA ARG A 79 -10.05 -28.57 3.76
C ARG A 79 -10.99 -29.26 4.73
N GLN A 80 -11.48 -30.45 4.37
CA GLN A 80 -12.37 -31.25 5.21
C GLN A 80 -13.60 -30.44 5.67
N SER A 81 -13.82 -30.33 6.98
CA SER A 81 -14.94 -29.57 7.56
C SER A 81 -14.89 -28.06 7.30
N LEU A 82 -13.74 -27.51 6.88
CA LEU A 82 -13.58 -26.10 6.52
C LEU A 82 -13.88 -25.81 5.05
N ALA A 83 -14.21 -26.83 4.25
CA ALA A 83 -14.54 -26.67 2.85
C ALA A 83 -15.89 -25.96 2.68
N LEU A 84 -15.93 -24.96 1.80
CA LEU A 84 -17.18 -24.31 1.41
C LEU A 84 -17.99 -25.25 0.50
N SER A 85 -19.31 -25.30 0.71
CA SER A 85 -20.22 -26.02 -0.20
C SER A 85 -20.11 -25.43 -1.60
N GLN A 86 -19.90 -26.28 -2.61
CA GLN A 86 -19.79 -25.90 -4.02
C GLN A 86 -20.94 -25.00 -4.49
N ALA A 87 -22.16 -25.31 -4.06
CA ALA A 87 -23.37 -24.58 -4.42
C ALA A 87 -23.41 -23.15 -3.82
N SER A 88 -22.70 -22.93 -2.71
CA SER A 88 -22.66 -21.63 -2.00
C SER A 88 -21.64 -20.65 -2.58
N LEU A 89 -20.67 -21.13 -3.37
CA LEU A 89 -19.64 -20.26 -3.95
C LEU A 89 -20.30 -19.22 -4.87
N LEU A 90 -19.69 -18.04 -4.98
CA LEU A 90 -20.09 -17.03 -5.97
C LEU A 90 -19.23 -17.18 -7.21
N ALA A 91 -19.81 -17.48 -8.37
CA ALA A 91 -19.02 -17.67 -9.59
C ALA A 91 -18.30 -16.38 -10.01
N ILE A 92 -17.04 -16.50 -10.42
CA ILE A 92 -16.30 -15.44 -11.11
C ILE A 92 -15.74 -15.99 -12.42
N THR A 93 -15.80 -15.17 -13.47
CA THR A 93 -15.34 -15.53 -14.81
C THR A 93 -14.21 -14.60 -15.22
N PRO A 94 -12.94 -15.01 -15.06
CA PRO A 94 -11.80 -14.23 -15.50
C PRO A 94 -11.93 -13.86 -16.98
N GLN A 95 -11.71 -12.59 -17.28
CA GLN A 95 -11.79 -12.08 -18.64
C GLN A 95 -10.42 -12.20 -19.32
N ALA A 96 -10.42 -12.45 -20.63
CA ALA A 96 -9.20 -12.34 -21.42
C ALA A 96 -8.70 -10.88 -21.41
N THR A 97 -7.39 -10.70 -21.31
CA THR A 97 -6.73 -9.39 -21.37
C THR A 97 -5.78 -9.36 -22.56
N THR A 98 -5.24 -8.18 -22.88
CA THR A 98 -4.17 -8.04 -23.87
C THR A 98 -2.89 -8.80 -23.50
N GLN A 99 -2.72 -9.16 -22.22
CA GLN A 99 -1.59 -9.94 -21.70
C GLN A 99 -1.86 -11.45 -21.76
N GLY A 100 -3.07 -11.88 -22.13
CA GLY A 100 -3.46 -13.27 -22.26
C GLY A 100 -4.79 -13.61 -21.58
N SER A 101 -5.18 -14.87 -21.71
CA SER A 101 -6.39 -15.44 -21.12
C SER A 101 -6.04 -16.32 -19.93
N TYR A 102 -6.88 -16.27 -18.90
CA TYR A 102 -6.80 -17.20 -17.79
C TYR A 102 -7.11 -18.62 -18.26
N SER A 103 -6.22 -19.58 -17.94
CA SER A 103 -6.32 -20.99 -18.32
C SER A 103 -6.45 -21.95 -17.13
N GLY A 104 -6.67 -21.41 -15.92
CA GLY A 104 -6.82 -22.22 -14.71
C GLY A 104 -8.24 -22.78 -14.49
N PRO A 105 -8.50 -23.40 -13.33
CA PRO A 105 -9.82 -23.95 -13.01
C PRO A 105 -10.89 -22.87 -12.97
N VAL A 106 -12.16 -23.25 -13.17
CA VAL A 106 -13.28 -22.35 -12.88
C VAL A 106 -13.21 -21.92 -11.41
N LEU A 107 -13.27 -20.61 -11.16
CA LEU A 107 -13.13 -20.05 -9.82
C LEU A 107 -14.46 -19.55 -9.26
N GLY A 108 -14.52 -19.46 -7.94
CA GLY A 108 -15.57 -18.79 -7.20
C GLY A 108 -15.02 -18.05 -5.98
N LEU A 109 -15.78 -17.09 -5.48
CA LEU A 109 -15.50 -16.38 -4.24
C LEU A 109 -16.34 -16.94 -3.09
N HIS A 110 -15.90 -16.68 -1.86
CA HIS A 110 -16.69 -16.93 -0.65
C HIS A 110 -18.11 -16.32 -0.77
N PRO A 111 -19.18 -16.98 -0.24
CA PRO A 111 -20.55 -16.48 -0.32
C PRO A 111 -20.76 -15.05 0.24
N GLN A 112 -19.93 -14.63 1.20
CA GLN A 112 -20.01 -13.30 1.81
C GLN A 112 -19.32 -12.19 0.99
N LEU A 113 -18.58 -12.53 -0.08
CA LEU A 113 -17.83 -11.57 -0.89
C LEU A 113 -18.63 -11.08 -2.11
N THR A 114 -19.93 -10.85 -1.94
CA THR A 114 -20.82 -10.38 -3.02
C THR A 114 -20.34 -9.07 -3.63
N GLY A 115 -19.90 -8.11 -2.81
CA GLY A 115 -19.34 -6.85 -3.29
C GLY A 115 -18.09 -7.02 -4.16
N LEU A 116 -17.17 -7.92 -3.80
CA LEU A 116 -15.99 -8.21 -4.63
C LEU A 116 -16.38 -8.94 -5.91
N ARG A 117 -17.36 -9.86 -5.86
CA ARG A 117 -17.90 -10.51 -7.05
C ARG A 117 -18.48 -9.49 -8.03
N ASP A 118 -19.24 -8.51 -7.54
CA ASP A 118 -19.85 -7.48 -8.37
C ASP A 118 -18.77 -6.55 -8.97
N LEU A 119 -17.74 -6.18 -8.19
CA LEU A 119 -16.59 -5.43 -8.71
C LEU A 119 -15.81 -6.21 -9.75
N PHE A 120 -15.64 -7.53 -9.57
CA PHE A 120 -14.97 -8.39 -10.54
C PHE A 120 -15.76 -8.47 -11.84
N ALA A 121 -17.08 -8.67 -11.77
CA ALA A 121 -17.97 -8.66 -12.93
C ALA A 121 -17.95 -7.31 -13.67
N ALA A 122 -17.82 -6.21 -12.92
CA ALA A 122 -17.68 -4.85 -13.45
C ALA A 122 -16.24 -4.51 -13.92
N GLN A 123 -15.31 -5.47 -13.95
CA GLN A 123 -13.90 -5.26 -14.34
C GLN A 123 -13.14 -4.23 -13.48
N LYS A 124 -13.54 -4.09 -12.21
CA LYS A 124 -12.93 -3.19 -11.20
C LYS A 124 -12.21 -3.94 -10.08
N CYS A 125 -12.13 -5.26 -10.17
CA CYS A 125 -11.38 -6.12 -9.25
C CYS A 125 -10.57 -7.12 -10.06
N ALA A 126 -9.33 -7.36 -9.63
CA ALA A 126 -8.45 -8.39 -10.16
C ALA A 126 -7.95 -9.27 -9.01
N VAL A 127 -7.73 -10.55 -9.32
CA VAL A 127 -7.14 -11.51 -8.39
C VAL A 127 -5.75 -11.84 -8.89
N LEU A 128 -4.73 -11.63 -8.06
CA LEU A 128 -3.39 -12.10 -8.31
C LEU A 128 -3.16 -13.39 -7.52
N ALA A 129 -3.15 -14.52 -8.21
CA ALA A 129 -2.92 -15.84 -7.63
C ALA A 129 -1.44 -16.23 -7.66
N ASN A 130 -1.07 -17.24 -6.88
CA ASN A 130 0.30 -17.81 -6.83
C ASN A 130 1.36 -16.77 -6.48
N VAL A 131 1.03 -15.89 -5.54
CA VAL A 131 1.92 -14.84 -5.06
C VAL A 131 2.70 -15.36 -3.86
N ALA A 132 4.02 -15.23 -3.90
CA ALA A 132 4.91 -15.53 -2.80
C ALA A 132 6.19 -14.69 -2.92
N THR A 133 6.97 -14.66 -1.85
CA THR A 133 8.34 -14.13 -1.81
C THR A 133 9.29 -15.10 -2.54
N LEU A 134 9.96 -14.61 -3.59
CA LEU A 134 10.94 -15.37 -4.35
C LEU A 134 12.12 -14.46 -4.70
N VAL A 135 13.34 -14.96 -4.54
CA VAL A 135 14.56 -14.27 -5.02
C VAL A 135 14.64 -14.34 -6.55
N GLY A 136 14.20 -15.46 -7.11
CA GLY A 136 14.09 -15.69 -8.55
C GLY A 136 13.40 -17.02 -8.83
N PRO A 137 13.23 -17.39 -10.11
CA PRO A 137 12.68 -18.69 -10.49
C PRO A 137 13.52 -19.83 -9.89
N ILE A 138 12.86 -20.78 -9.23
CA ILE A 138 13.50 -21.93 -8.56
C ILE A 138 12.70 -23.21 -8.83
N THR A 139 13.40 -24.31 -9.07
CA THR A 139 12.81 -25.65 -9.14
C THR A 139 12.88 -26.37 -7.79
N LYS A 140 12.01 -27.36 -7.59
CA LYS A 140 12.05 -28.21 -6.38
C LYS A 140 13.42 -28.87 -6.17
N ALA A 141 14.04 -29.36 -7.25
CA ALA A 141 15.36 -29.99 -7.16
C ALA A 141 16.45 -28.98 -6.74
N GLN A 142 16.44 -27.76 -7.27
CA GLN A 142 17.37 -26.70 -6.86
C GLN A 142 17.16 -26.30 -5.39
N TYR A 143 15.91 -26.22 -4.94
CA TYR A 143 15.58 -25.98 -3.54
C TYR A 143 16.12 -27.08 -2.63
N GLN A 144 15.85 -28.36 -2.96
CA GLN A 144 16.28 -29.51 -2.16
C GLN A 144 17.80 -29.66 -2.12
N ASN A 145 18.48 -29.40 -3.24
CA ASN A 145 19.94 -29.50 -3.36
C ASN A 145 20.66 -28.20 -2.94
N GLN A 146 19.92 -27.17 -2.53
CA GLN A 146 20.46 -25.88 -2.07
C GLN A 146 21.39 -25.19 -3.08
N THR A 147 21.06 -25.26 -4.37
CA THR A 147 21.92 -24.76 -5.46
C THR A 147 21.60 -23.34 -5.92
N VAL A 148 20.57 -22.71 -5.36
CA VAL A 148 20.18 -21.33 -5.65
C VAL A 148 19.75 -20.61 -4.36
N ASN A 149 19.80 -19.28 -4.39
CA ASN A 149 19.36 -18.47 -3.26
C ASN A 149 17.85 -18.55 -3.07
N VAL A 150 17.43 -18.60 -1.81
CA VAL A 150 16.04 -18.57 -1.37
C VAL A 150 15.83 -17.34 -0.47
N PRO A 151 14.58 -16.91 -0.23
CA PRO A 151 14.32 -15.82 0.71
C PRO A 151 14.98 -16.08 2.07
N LEU A 152 15.48 -15.02 2.70
CA LEU A 152 16.02 -15.09 4.06
C LEU A 152 14.94 -15.59 5.01
N GLN A 153 15.36 -16.46 5.94
CA GLN A 153 14.48 -17.02 6.97
C GLN A 153 13.17 -17.56 6.38
N LEU A 154 13.27 -18.36 5.32
CA LEU A 154 12.12 -19.03 4.74
C LEU A 154 11.35 -19.78 5.85
N PHE A 155 10.02 -19.72 5.81
CA PHE A 155 9.08 -20.21 6.84
C PHE A 155 8.91 -19.34 8.10
N SER A 156 9.72 -18.29 8.31
CA SER A 156 9.48 -17.31 9.38
C SER A 156 8.38 -16.31 8.98
N HIS A 157 7.27 -16.29 9.72
CA HIS A 157 6.14 -15.42 9.39
C HIS A 157 6.53 -13.93 9.37
N SER A 158 7.30 -13.47 10.36
CA SER A 158 7.75 -12.07 10.46
C SER A 158 8.70 -11.69 9.33
N ASP A 159 9.65 -12.57 8.97
CA ASP A 159 10.62 -12.27 7.93
C ASP A 159 9.99 -12.32 6.53
N GLN A 160 9.04 -13.23 6.29
CA GLN A 160 8.30 -13.27 5.03
C GLN A 160 7.34 -12.06 4.90
N ALA A 161 6.68 -11.65 5.98
CA ALA A 161 5.89 -10.41 6.00
C ALA A 161 6.76 -9.18 5.73
N ASN A 162 7.96 -9.10 6.34
CA ASN A 162 8.91 -8.03 6.09
C ASN A 162 9.37 -8.03 4.63
N SER A 163 9.75 -9.19 4.09
CA SER A 163 10.15 -9.35 2.68
C SER A 163 9.06 -8.88 1.72
N TRP A 164 7.79 -9.14 2.04
CA TRP A 164 6.64 -8.68 1.26
C TRP A 164 6.49 -7.14 1.27
N GLN A 165 6.72 -6.52 2.43
CA GLN A 165 6.62 -5.06 2.58
C GLN A 165 7.83 -4.32 2.01
N THR A 166 9.04 -4.88 2.14
CA THR A 166 10.27 -4.29 1.62
C THR A 166 10.44 -4.53 0.13
N GLY A 167 9.94 -5.66 -0.39
CA GLY A 167 10.19 -6.13 -1.75
C GLY A 167 11.61 -6.68 -1.95
N PHE A 168 12.35 -6.93 -0.87
CA PHE A 168 13.71 -7.49 -0.88
C PHE A 168 13.70 -8.81 -0.09
N PRO A 169 13.55 -9.95 -0.78
CA PRO A 169 13.44 -11.26 -0.11
C PRO A 169 14.79 -11.83 0.34
N ASP A 170 15.91 -11.36 -0.22
CA ASP A 170 17.27 -11.86 0.02
C ASP A 170 18.14 -10.92 0.87
N SER A 171 17.61 -9.78 1.29
CA SER A 171 18.36 -8.76 2.02
C SER A 171 17.48 -7.91 2.92
N PRO A 172 17.99 -7.44 4.08
CA PRO A 172 17.27 -6.52 4.93
C PRO A 172 17.10 -5.16 4.24
N SER A 173 15.98 -4.47 4.52
CA SER A 173 15.75 -3.11 4.03
C SER A 173 15.01 -2.28 5.08
N ASN A 174 15.43 -1.03 5.21
CA ASN A 174 14.76 -0.04 6.04
C ASN A 174 13.65 0.72 5.29
N THR A 175 13.41 0.38 4.01
CA THR A 175 12.40 1.02 3.17
C THR A 175 11.46 0.01 2.55
N GLY A 176 10.20 0.41 2.41
CA GLY A 176 9.16 -0.35 1.74
C GLY A 176 8.94 0.09 0.31
N TRP A 177 8.34 -0.78 -0.50
CA TRP A 177 8.11 -0.48 -1.91
C TRP A 177 7.06 0.63 -2.12
N LEU A 178 6.11 0.81 -1.20
CA LEU A 178 5.18 1.94 -1.24
C LEU A 178 5.84 3.27 -0.84
N GLY A 179 6.74 3.24 0.13
CA GLY A 179 7.54 4.41 0.50
C GLY A 179 8.47 4.86 -0.64
N ARG A 180 9.13 3.91 -1.30
CA ARG A 180 9.93 4.19 -2.50
C ARG A 180 9.08 4.68 -3.67
N ALA A 181 7.86 4.16 -3.85
CA ALA A 181 6.92 4.72 -4.81
C ALA A 181 6.52 6.16 -4.44
N GLY A 182 6.32 6.44 -3.15
CA GLY A 182 6.08 7.77 -2.62
C GLY A 182 7.20 8.76 -2.94
N ASP A 183 8.46 8.36 -2.75
CA ASP A 183 9.64 9.18 -3.10
C ASP A 183 9.61 9.63 -4.57
N LEU A 184 9.23 8.74 -5.49
CA LEU A 184 9.10 9.03 -6.92
C LEU A 184 7.91 9.95 -7.25
N MET A 185 6.90 10.00 -6.38
CA MET A 185 5.66 10.76 -6.58
C MET A 185 5.64 12.11 -5.86
N LEU A 186 6.68 12.47 -5.10
CA LEU A 186 6.75 13.74 -4.37
C LEU A 186 6.47 14.95 -5.28
N ALA A 187 7.06 14.99 -6.48
CA ALA A 187 6.88 16.07 -7.45
C ALA A 187 5.45 16.20 -8.03
N ARG A 188 4.57 15.22 -7.76
CA ARG A 188 3.15 15.25 -8.18
C ARG A 188 2.22 15.89 -7.15
N ASN A 189 2.78 16.37 -6.04
CA ASN A 189 2.06 16.99 -4.95
C ASN A 189 2.57 18.43 -4.75
N GLY A 190 1.71 19.30 -4.22
CA GLY A 190 2.08 20.65 -3.85
C GLY A 190 2.96 20.70 -2.59
N SER A 191 3.19 21.90 -2.08
CA SER A 191 4.01 22.13 -0.88
C SER A 191 3.25 21.84 0.42
N SER A 192 2.70 20.63 0.53
CA SER A 192 2.01 20.15 1.74
C SER A 192 2.99 19.78 2.84
N PRO A 193 2.75 20.15 4.11
CA PRO A 193 3.50 19.62 5.25
C PRO A 193 3.10 18.17 5.59
N VAL A 194 2.01 17.65 5.00
CA VAL A 194 1.50 16.32 5.26
C VAL A 194 2.11 15.34 4.26
N SER A 195 2.58 14.20 4.76
CA SER A 195 3.08 13.14 3.89
C SER A 195 1.98 12.56 3.00
N ILE A 196 2.35 12.16 1.79
CA ILE A 196 1.46 11.44 0.88
C ILE A 196 1.27 9.97 1.29
N CYS A 197 2.21 9.44 2.09
CA CYS A 197 2.09 8.14 2.75
C CYS A 197 1.41 8.33 4.11
N MET A 198 0.19 7.84 4.26
CA MET A 198 -0.62 7.99 5.45
C MET A 198 -1.02 6.61 5.99
N SER A 199 -0.88 6.40 7.30
CA SER A 199 -1.23 5.13 7.94
C SER A 199 -2.30 5.32 8.99
N LEU A 200 -3.32 4.46 8.97
CA LEU A 200 -4.31 4.31 10.04
C LEU A 200 -4.12 3.03 10.86
N ALA A 201 -3.06 2.28 10.58
CA ALA A 201 -2.68 1.05 11.26
C ALA A 201 -1.32 1.18 11.97
N GLY A 202 -0.92 2.41 12.32
CA GLY A 202 0.33 2.67 13.05
C GLY A 202 1.57 2.67 12.13
N SER A 203 2.74 2.37 12.71
CA SER A 203 4.00 2.41 11.96
C SER A 203 4.19 1.17 11.09
N ASN A 204 4.55 1.35 9.81
CA ASN A 204 4.82 0.26 8.88
C ASN A 204 6.05 0.55 7.99
N VAL A 205 6.78 -0.51 7.64
CA VAL A 205 7.95 -0.37 6.74
C VAL A 205 7.49 -0.18 5.29
N ILE A 206 6.35 -0.75 4.89
CA ILE A 206 5.87 -0.69 3.50
C ILE A 206 5.76 0.75 2.96
N GLN A 207 5.32 1.71 3.78
CA GLN A 207 5.20 3.13 3.43
C GLN A 207 6.45 3.98 3.72
N SER A 208 7.49 3.40 4.31
CA SER A 208 8.73 4.12 4.65
C SER A 208 9.65 4.23 3.43
N GLY A 209 9.95 5.45 2.99
CA GLY A 209 10.84 5.75 1.87
C GLY A 209 12.20 6.27 2.33
N ASN A 210 13.04 6.70 1.37
CA ASN A 210 14.27 7.42 1.69
C ASN A 210 14.01 8.88 2.06
N ASN A 211 12.95 9.49 1.48
CA ASN A 211 12.58 10.88 1.74
C ASN A 211 11.18 10.98 2.36
N VAL A 212 10.24 10.16 1.87
CA VAL A 212 8.88 10.12 2.40
C VAL A 212 8.87 9.40 3.75
N ILE A 213 8.36 10.10 4.74
CA ILE A 213 8.11 9.58 6.09
C ILE A 213 6.60 9.39 6.21
N GLN A 214 6.14 8.21 6.62
CA GLN A 214 4.71 7.95 6.83
C GLN A 214 4.11 8.94 7.86
N TYR A 215 2.90 9.39 7.62
CA TYR A 215 2.12 10.20 8.56
C TYR A 215 1.05 9.34 9.21
N GLN A 216 1.10 9.24 10.54
CA GLN A 216 0.19 8.39 11.30
C GLN A 216 -1.06 9.16 11.71
N LEU A 217 -2.21 8.51 11.56
CA LEU A 217 -3.54 9.04 11.79
C LEU A 217 -4.37 8.04 12.59
N THR A 218 -5.39 8.54 13.26
CA THR A 218 -6.44 7.71 13.85
C THR A 218 -7.70 7.76 12.99
N THR A 219 -8.71 6.98 13.38
CA THR A 219 -10.06 7.05 12.79
C THR A 219 -10.75 8.41 13.02
N ASP A 220 -10.24 9.24 13.93
CA ASP A 220 -10.76 10.58 14.25
C ASP A 220 -9.95 11.71 13.61
N GLY A 221 -8.73 11.42 13.12
CA GLY A 221 -7.90 12.34 12.36
C GLY A 221 -6.47 12.36 12.88
N SER A 222 -5.82 13.53 12.81
CA SER A 222 -4.49 13.73 13.39
C SER A 222 -4.54 13.78 14.91
N VAL A 223 -3.46 13.32 15.54
CA VAL A 223 -3.26 13.41 16.98
C VAL A 223 -2.48 14.68 17.29
N GLN A 224 -3.13 15.61 17.99
CA GLN A 224 -2.53 16.88 18.37
C GLN A 224 -1.65 16.73 19.62
N ILE A 225 -0.53 17.45 19.66
CA ILE A 225 0.23 17.68 20.90
C ILE A 225 -0.62 18.57 21.80
N SER A 226 -1.20 18.03 22.87
CA SER A 226 -2.19 18.75 23.71
C SER A 226 -1.71 20.11 24.21
N SER A 227 -0.43 20.21 24.58
CA SER A 227 0.17 21.46 25.07
C SER A 227 0.27 22.57 24.02
N THR A 228 0.08 22.28 22.73
CA THR A 228 0.08 23.29 21.66
C THR A 228 -1.31 23.86 21.36
N SER A 229 -2.38 23.23 21.86
CA SER A 229 -3.74 23.78 21.78
C SER A 229 -4.24 24.35 23.11
N ASN A 230 -3.86 23.71 24.22
CA ASN A 230 -4.20 24.20 25.55
C ASN A 230 -3.12 23.82 26.56
N LEU A 231 -2.42 24.83 27.08
CA LEU A 231 -1.47 24.66 28.18
C LEU A 231 -1.94 25.48 29.38
N LEU A 232 -2.28 24.79 30.47
CA LEU A 232 -2.80 25.40 31.71
C LEU A 232 -4.02 26.30 31.50
N ASN A 233 -4.91 25.95 30.57
CA ASN A 233 -6.12 26.73 30.22
C ASN A 233 -5.81 28.14 29.67
N ARG A 234 -4.64 28.33 29.05
CA ARG A 234 -4.21 29.61 28.47
C ARG A 234 -3.68 29.42 27.04
N SER A 235 -4.33 30.06 26.08
CA SER A 235 -3.92 30.04 24.66
C SER A 235 -2.53 30.66 24.43
N ALA A 236 -2.17 31.71 25.18
CA ALA A 236 -0.84 32.31 25.13
C ALA A 236 0.28 31.34 25.52
N ASN A 237 0.04 30.50 26.53
CA ASN A 237 1.00 29.48 26.95
C ASN A 237 1.14 28.38 25.89
N ALA A 238 0.02 28.00 25.27
CA ALA A 238 0.04 27.02 24.18
C ALA A 238 0.82 27.54 22.96
N ALA A 239 0.66 28.82 22.62
CA ALA A 239 1.42 29.48 21.56
C ALA A 239 2.93 29.50 21.88
N LEU A 240 3.32 29.87 23.11
CA LEU A 240 4.72 29.85 23.54
C LEU A 240 5.30 28.43 23.50
N MET A 241 4.57 27.43 24.01
CA MET A 241 5.00 26.03 23.95
C MET A 241 5.20 25.58 22.50
N SER A 242 4.30 25.97 21.60
CA SER A 242 4.41 25.69 20.17
C SER A 242 5.64 26.35 19.52
N GLN A 243 6.12 27.49 20.05
CA GLN A 243 7.38 28.12 19.63
C GLN A 243 8.60 27.39 20.19
N VAL A 244 8.59 27.06 21.48
CA VAL A 244 9.67 26.33 22.16
C VAL A 244 9.92 24.98 21.50
N LEU A 245 8.86 24.22 21.19
CA LEU A 245 8.97 22.92 20.50
C LEU A 245 9.56 23.04 19.09
N ARG A 246 9.50 24.22 18.45
CA ARG A 246 10.06 24.48 17.12
C ARG A 246 11.44 25.14 17.15
N GLN A 247 11.97 25.43 18.34
CA GLN A 247 13.22 26.14 18.48
C GLN A 247 14.38 25.25 18.03
N ARG A 248 15.15 25.72 17.04
CA ARG A 248 16.36 25.03 16.60
C ARG A 248 17.41 25.03 17.71
N SER A 249 18.17 23.95 17.77
CA SER A 249 19.31 23.81 18.69
C SER A 249 20.59 23.56 17.90
N ALA A 250 21.74 23.89 18.50
CA ALA A 250 23.03 23.46 17.99
C ALA A 250 23.30 21.98 18.28
N HIS A 251 22.64 21.40 19.29
CA HIS A 251 22.77 19.98 19.62
C HIS A 251 21.96 19.14 18.61
N MET A 252 22.62 18.18 17.96
CA MET A 252 22.02 17.41 16.85
C MET A 252 20.70 16.73 17.23
N LEU A 253 20.64 16.06 18.38
CA LEU A 253 19.41 15.35 18.82
C LEU A 253 18.27 16.32 19.16
N GLU A 254 18.60 17.48 19.76
CA GLU A 254 17.59 18.48 20.10
C GLU A 254 17.05 19.15 18.83
N ASN A 255 17.94 19.40 17.86
CA ASN A 255 17.54 19.95 16.58
C ASN A 255 16.65 18.98 15.79
N GLU A 256 16.97 17.68 15.77
CA GLU A 256 16.10 16.69 15.12
C GLU A 256 14.75 16.56 15.84
N TYR A 257 14.74 16.61 17.17
CA TYR A 257 13.49 16.67 17.94
C TYR A 257 12.64 17.89 17.54
N ALA A 258 13.26 19.08 17.44
CA ALA A 258 12.58 20.31 17.03
C ALA A 258 12.05 20.24 15.58
N LEU A 259 12.79 19.60 14.67
CA LEU A 259 12.34 19.38 13.29
C LEU A 259 11.14 18.41 13.22
N ILE A 260 11.17 17.32 13.99
CA ILE A 260 10.04 16.39 14.10
C ILE A 260 8.84 17.10 14.70
N ALA A 261 9.01 17.83 15.81
CA ALA A 261 7.93 18.57 16.46
C ALA A 261 7.31 19.62 15.52
N LYS A 262 8.14 20.40 14.81
CA LYS A 262 7.66 21.33 13.79
C LYS A 262 6.82 20.62 12.72
N ARG A 263 7.34 19.54 12.13
CA ARG A 263 6.63 18.77 11.10
C ARG A 263 5.30 18.22 11.62
N SER A 264 5.29 17.67 12.85
CA SER A 264 4.08 17.12 13.46
C SER A 264 3.00 18.17 13.69
N ILE A 265 3.36 19.35 14.21
CA ILE A 265 2.40 20.43 14.45
C ILE A 265 1.87 20.98 13.11
N ASP A 266 2.75 21.21 12.13
CA ASP A 266 2.34 21.77 10.84
C ASP A 266 1.43 20.79 10.06
N ALA A 267 1.72 19.48 10.13
CA ALA A 267 0.88 18.45 9.54
C ALA A 267 -0.47 18.31 10.26
N ASP A 268 -0.50 18.36 11.60
CA ASP A 268 -1.75 18.35 12.39
C ASP A 268 -2.67 19.52 12.00
N VAL A 269 -2.13 20.74 11.96
CA VAL A 269 -2.90 21.93 11.55
C VAL A 269 -3.46 21.76 10.14
N ALA A 270 -2.65 21.29 9.19
CA ALA A 270 -3.08 21.10 7.81
C ALA A 270 -4.17 20.01 7.68
N VAL A 271 -4.02 18.87 8.36
CA VAL A 271 -5.03 17.79 8.33
C VAL A 271 -6.33 18.23 8.99
N ARG A 272 -6.27 18.90 10.15
CA ARG A 272 -7.47 19.39 10.85
C ARG A 272 -8.22 20.42 10.01
N ASP A 273 -7.53 21.40 9.43
CA ASP A 273 -8.16 22.36 8.52
C ASP A 273 -8.82 21.64 7.32
N ALA A 274 -8.09 20.70 6.71
CA ALA A 274 -8.57 19.99 5.54
C ALA A 274 -9.80 19.11 5.84
N LEU A 275 -9.82 18.42 6.99
CA LEU A 275 -10.93 17.58 7.42
C LEU A 275 -12.15 18.38 7.93
N ALA A 276 -11.93 19.56 8.52
CA ALA A 276 -13.01 20.42 9.00
C ALA A 276 -13.74 21.12 7.84
N ASN A 277 -13.01 21.44 6.78
CA ASN A 277 -13.51 22.26 5.68
C ASN A 277 -13.60 21.49 4.34
N SER A 278 -13.68 20.16 4.39
CA SER A 278 -13.98 19.31 3.24
C SER A 278 -15.37 18.70 3.34
N VAL A 279 -15.96 18.39 2.18
CA VAL A 279 -17.25 17.71 2.11
C VAL A 279 -17.05 16.26 2.54
N ASN A 280 -17.76 15.85 3.59
CA ASN A 280 -17.73 14.46 4.03
C ASN A 280 -18.36 13.54 2.96
N PRO A 281 -17.77 12.36 2.70
CA PRO A 281 -18.38 11.36 1.83
C PRO A 281 -19.78 10.97 2.31
N SER A 282 -20.73 10.80 1.38
CA SER A 282 -22.10 10.36 1.67
C SER A 282 -22.24 8.84 1.87
N THR A 283 -21.17 8.07 1.60
CA THR A 283 -21.15 6.62 1.76
C THR A 283 -21.42 6.24 3.22
N VAL A 284 -22.32 5.28 3.42
CA VAL A 284 -22.61 4.73 4.75
C VAL A 284 -21.53 3.70 5.12
N PHE A 285 -20.89 3.90 6.26
CA PHE A 285 -19.91 2.97 6.83
C PHE A 285 -20.55 2.26 8.04
N PRO A 286 -20.48 0.91 8.12
CA PRO A 286 -21.02 0.18 9.26
C PRO A 286 -20.43 0.64 10.60
N ALA A 287 -21.29 0.79 11.61
CA ALA A 287 -20.86 1.08 12.98
C ALA A 287 -20.18 -0.16 13.61
N ASN A 288 -19.38 0.05 14.65
CA ASN A 288 -18.69 -1.00 15.40
C ASN A 288 -17.78 -1.91 14.53
N ASN A 289 -17.20 -1.34 13.47
CA ASN A 289 -16.27 -2.04 12.58
C ASN A 289 -15.00 -1.19 12.41
N SER A 290 -13.86 -1.70 12.88
CA SER A 290 -12.59 -0.98 12.87
C SER A 290 -12.12 -0.65 11.45
N LEU A 291 -12.20 -1.60 10.52
CA LEU A 291 -11.84 -1.40 9.12
C LEU A 291 -12.76 -0.35 8.46
N ALA A 292 -14.06 -0.38 8.74
CA ALA A 292 -14.99 0.61 8.22
C ALA A 292 -14.68 2.03 8.73
N ALA A 293 -14.30 2.16 10.01
CA ALA A 293 -13.87 3.43 10.58
C ALA A 293 -12.56 3.94 9.95
N GLN A 294 -11.59 3.06 9.68
CA GLN A 294 -10.36 3.41 8.98
C GLN A 294 -10.67 3.86 7.53
N LEU A 295 -11.46 3.09 6.78
CA LEU A 295 -11.84 3.42 5.41
C LEU A 295 -12.67 4.71 5.32
N LYS A 296 -13.49 5.02 6.34
CA LYS A 296 -14.19 6.29 6.43
C LYS A 296 -13.21 7.46 6.51
N MET A 297 -12.19 7.37 7.35
CA MET A 297 -11.18 8.41 7.44
C MET A 297 -10.35 8.52 6.15
N VAL A 298 -9.96 7.40 5.53
CA VAL A 298 -9.33 7.40 4.21
C VAL A 298 -10.19 8.15 3.20
N ALA A 299 -11.50 7.85 3.13
CA ALA A 299 -12.41 8.53 2.22
C ALA A 299 -12.52 10.05 2.49
N ARG A 300 -12.51 10.47 3.77
CA ARG A 300 -12.47 11.89 4.14
C ARG A 300 -11.17 12.56 3.71
N LEU A 301 -10.01 11.92 3.86
CA LEU A 301 -8.72 12.44 3.42
C LEU A 301 -8.62 12.53 1.89
N ILE A 302 -9.20 11.56 1.17
CA ILE A 302 -9.36 11.62 -0.29
C ILE A 302 -10.26 12.80 -0.68
N ALA A 303 -11.36 13.06 0.03
CA ALA A 303 -12.22 14.22 -0.20
C ALA A 303 -11.48 15.55 0.09
N ALA A 304 -10.61 15.56 1.10
CA ALA A 304 -9.82 16.71 1.52
C ALA A 304 -8.54 16.95 0.68
N ARG A 305 -8.23 16.08 -0.29
CA ARG A 305 -6.99 16.10 -1.09
C ARG A 305 -6.60 17.46 -1.67
N SER A 306 -7.57 18.27 -2.11
CA SER A 306 -7.32 19.56 -2.73
C SER A 306 -6.78 20.58 -1.73
N ARG A 307 -7.30 20.56 -0.50
CA ARG A 307 -6.80 21.39 0.62
C ARG A 307 -5.44 20.93 1.09
N LEU A 308 -5.21 19.61 1.07
CA LEU A 308 -3.90 19.02 1.32
C LEU A 308 -2.91 19.21 0.17
N GLN A 309 -3.34 19.77 -0.98
CA GLN A 309 -2.52 19.88 -2.20
C GLN A 309 -1.93 18.53 -2.66
N HIS A 310 -2.64 17.43 -2.43
CA HIS A 310 -2.19 16.09 -2.81
C HIS A 310 -2.78 15.66 -4.16
N GLY A 311 -1.90 15.46 -5.14
CA GLY A 311 -2.22 14.79 -6.41
C GLY A 311 -2.10 13.27 -6.32
N ARG A 312 -1.32 12.74 -5.37
CA ARG A 312 -1.15 11.30 -5.10
C ARG A 312 -1.24 11.05 -3.60
N GLN A 313 -1.90 9.97 -3.21
CA GLN A 313 -1.95 9.52 -1.81
C GLN A 313 -1.79 8.00 -1.74
N ILE A 314 -1.13 7.54 -0.69
CA ILE A 314 -0.92 6.13 -0.38
C ILE A 314 -1.40 5.93 1.06
N PHE A 315 -2.40 5.08 1.24
CA PHE A 315 -2.99 4.74 2.54
C PHE A 315 -2.65 3.30 2.92
N PHE A 316 -2.50 3.05 4.22
CA PHE A 316 -2.32 1.74 4.84
C PHE A 316 -3.23 1.64 6.08
#